data_AF-A0A2N1U2M3-F1
#
_entry.id   AF-A0A2N1U2M3-F1
#
_cell.length_a   1.000
_cell.length_b   1.000
_cell.length_c   1.000
_cell.angle_alpha   90.00
_cell.angle_beta   90.00
_cell.angle_gamma   90.00
#
_symmetry.space_group_name_H-M   'P 1'
#
loop_
_entity.id
_entity.type
_entity.pdbx_description
1 polymer ?
#
loop_
_entity_poly.entity_id
_entity_poly.type
_entity_poly.pdbx_seq_one_letter_code
_entity_poly.pdbx_strand_id
1 'polypeptide(L)'
;MRLLKNTEPRRKKHLSPGEKTRLAILSNRLKVTREEAERLLAGIEAEVASVLGIPATAVGTETEFAGRDLDLILTINKQNIPRKNQ
;
A
#
# COMPACT_ATOMS: atom_id res chain seq x y z
N MET A 1 22.62 -3.38 15.72
CA MET A 1 21.44 -3.35 14.84
C MET A 1 20.60 -2.12 15.17
N ARG A 2 20.50 -1.15 14.26
CA ARG A 2 19.68 0.07 14.47
C ARG A 2 18.30 -0.15 13.84
N LEU A 3 17.29 -0.30 14.69
CA LEU A 3 15.88 -0.21 14.29
C LEU A 3 15.60 1.24 13.89
N LEU A 4 15.46 1.49 12.58
CA LEU A 4 14.97 2.77 12.08
C LEU A 4 13.49 2.89 12.46
N LYS A 5 13.23 3.60 13.57
CA LYS A 5 11.91 4.13 13.90
C LYS A 5 11.59 5.25 12.90
N ASN A 6 11.10 4.90 11.72
CA ASN A 6 10.46 5.86 10.81
C ASN A 6 9.07 6.18 11.36
N THR A 7 9.04 7.05 12.38
CA THR A 7 7.83 7.76 12.83
C THR A 7 7.74 9.08 12.07
N GLU A 8 7.59 9.02 10.74
CA GLU A 8 7.05 10.18 10.04
C GLU A 8 5.52 10.14 10.19
N PRO A 9 4.87 11.25 10.58
CA PRO A 9 3.41 11.33 10.58
C PRO A 9 2.93 11.24 9.14
N ARG A 10 2.64 10.02 8.68
CA ARG A 10 2.04 9.76 7.36
C ARG A 10 0.80 10.63 7.24
N ARG A 11 0.75 11.49 6.21
CA ARG A 11 -0.49 12.16 5.79
C ARG A 11 -1.57 11.09 5.74
N LYS A 12 -2.61 11.22 6.56
CA LYS A 12 -3.76 10.31 6.52
C LYS A 12 -4.29 10.32 5.09
N LYS A 13 -4.02 9.24 4.35
CA LYS A 13 -4.54 9.07 2.99
C LYS A 13 -6.06 9.10 3.14
N HIS A 14 -6.71 10.10 2.54
CA HIS A 14 -8.17 10.17 2.58
C HIS A 14 -8.72 9.04 1.73
N LEU A 15 -9.00 7.90 2.39
CA LEU A 15 -9.61 6.75 1.74
C LEU A 15 -11.06 7.09 1.36
N SER A 16 -11.42 6.78 0.13
CA SER A 16 -12.81 6.74 -0.33
C SER A 16 -13.62 5.75 0.50
N PRO A 17 -14.96 5.87 0.54
CA PRO A 17 -15.81 4.90 1.23
C PRO A 17 -15.55 3.44 0.80
N GLY A 18 -15.32 3.21 -0.50
CA GLY A 18 -15.01 1.88 -1.03
C GLY A 18 -13.68 1.32 -0.51
N GLU A 19 -12.62 2.14 -0.49
CA GLU A 19 -11.32 1.75 0.07
C GLU A 19 -11.41 1.47 1.57
N LYS A 20 -12.22 2.24 2.32
CA LYS A 20 -12.43 1.98 3.76
C LYS A 20 -13.09 0.63 4.01
N THR A 21 -14.05 0.25 3.17
CA THR A 21 -14.73 -1.05 3.24
C THR A 21 -13.77 -2.17 2.88
N ARG A 22 -13.02 -2.05 1.78
CA ARG A 22 -12.01 -3.04 1.40
C ARG A 22 -10.96 -3.26 2.48
N LEU A 23 -10.46 -2.18 3.08
CA LEU A 23 -9.50 -2.28 4.19
C LEU A 23 -10.10 -2.99 5.41
N ALA A 24 -11.38 -2.76 5.73
CA ALA A 24 -12.06 -3.45 6.83
C ALA A 24 -12.26 -4.94 6.54
N ILE A 25 -12.57 -5.30 5.29
CA ILE A 25 -12.66 -6.71 4.86
C ILE A 25 -11.28 -7.37 4.97
N LEU A 26 -10.23 -6.70 4.48
CA LEU A 26 -8.85 -7.18 4.55
C LEU A 26 -8.43 -7.43 6.01
N SER A 27 -8.63 -6.45 6.89
CA SER A 27 -8.23 -6.57 8.30
C SER A 27 -8.96 -7.72 8.99
N ASN A 28 -10.25 -7.90 8.70
CA ASN A 28 -11.03 -9.01 9.24
C ASN A 28 -10.49 -10.37 8.74
N ARG A 29 -10.28 -10.52 7.43
CA ARG A 29 -9.78 -11.77 6.82
C ARG A 29 -8.39 -12.15 7.33
N LEU A 30 -7.50 -11.17 7.47
CA LEU A 30 -6.15 -11.38 7.99
C LEU A 30 -6.11 -11.49 9.52
N LYS A 31 -7.22 -11.25 10.22
CA LYS A 31 -7.34 -11.23 11.69
C LYS A 31 -6.36 -10.24 12.35
N VAL A 32 -6.23 -9.06 11.76
CA VAL A 32 -5.39 -7.97 12.25
C VAL A 32 -6.22 -6.70 12.45
N THR A 33 -5.66 -5.72 13.16
CA THR A 33 -6.28 -4.39 13.26
C THR A 33 -6.29 -3.68 11.91
N ARG A 34 -7.17 -2.69 11.77
CA ARG A 34 -7.26 -1.87 10.55
C ARG A 34 -5.93 -1.15 10.28
N GLU A 35 -5.30 -0.65 11.33
CA GLU A 35 -4.02 0.06 11.27
C GLU A 35 -2.88 -0.87 10.88
N GLU A 36 -2.91 -2.14 11.31
CA GLU A 36 -1.94 -3.15 10.87
C GLU A 36 -2.13 -3.49 9.39
N ALA A 37 -3.36 -3.68 8.93
CA ALA A 37 -3.64 -3.93 7.51
C ALA A 37 -3.16 -2.75 6.64
N GLU A 38 -3.38 -1.51 7.07
CA GLU A 38 -2.87 -0.32 6.38
C GLU A 38 -1.33 -0.28 6.36
N ARG A 39 -0.68 -0.63 7.48
CA ARG A 39 0.78 -0.74 7.55
C ARG A 39 1.32 -1.83 6.62
N LEU A 40 0.66 -2.98 6.54
CA LEU A 40 1.03 -4.09 5.66
C LEU A 40 0.96 -3.67 4.19
N LEU A 41 -0.16 -3.07 3.76
CA LEU A 41 -0.31 -2.59 2.38
C LEU A 41 0.76 -1.55 2.03
N ALA A 42 0.97 -0.57 2.91
CA ALA A 42 2.01 0.44 2.69
C ALA A 42 3.44 -0.15 2.72
N GLY A 43 3.66 -1.23 3.45
CA GLY A 43 4.92 -1.97 3.44
C GLY A 43 5.16 -2.65 2.10
N ILE A 44 4.12 -3.27 1.52
CA ILE A 44 4.18 -3.87 0.18
C ILE A 44 4.46 -2.79 -0.88
N GLU A 45 3.76 -1.66 -0.84
CA GLU A 45 4.00 -0.53 -1.75
C GLU A 45 5.47 -0.07 -1.70
N ALA A 46 6.03 0.07 -0.50
CA ALA A 46 7.41 0.48 -0.30
C ALA A 46 8.42 -0.56 -0.81
N GLU A 47 8.17 -1.86 -0.57
CA GLU A 47 9.04 -2.94 -1.03
C GLU A 47 9.05 -3.00 -2.57
N VAL A 48 7.88 -2.96 -3.19
CA VAL A 48 7.73 -2.96 -4.66
C VAL A 48 8.44 -1.76 -5.27
N ALA A 49 8.25 -0.57 -4.68
CA ALA A 49 8.93 0.64 -5.12
C ALA A 49 10.46 0.54 -5.01
N SER A 50 10.95 -0.04 -3.91
CA SER A 50 12.37 -0.30 -3.68
C SER A 50 12.95 -1.26 -4.72
N VAL A 51 12.30 -2.40 -4.95
CA VAL A 51 12.73 -3.42 -5.93
C VAL A 51 12.79 -2.84 -7.35
N LEU A 52 11.82 -1.98 -7.70
CA LEU A 52 11.75 -1.35 -9.03
C LEU A 52 12.60 -0.08 -9.16
N GLY A 53 13.17 0.43 -8.07
CA GLY A 53 13.94 1.68 -8.07
C GLY A 53 13.11 2.91 -8.43
N ILE A 54 11.83 2.94 -8.03
CA ILE A 54 10.88 4.04 -8.29
C ILE A 54 10.37 4.64 -6.97
N PRO A 55 9.78 5.85 -6.97
CA PRO A 55 9.17 6.40 -5.76
C PRO A 55 7.97 5.57 -5.29
N ALA A 56 7.78 5.44 -3.98
CA ALA A 56 6.60 4.77 -3.41
C ALA A 56 5.28 5.44 -3.82
N THR A 57 5.30 6.74 -4.11
CA THR A 57 4.15 7.48 -4.65
C THR A 57 3.73 7.02 -6.05
N ALA A 58 4.58 6.27 -6.76
CA ALA A 58 4.26 5.69 -8.05
C ALA A 58 3.63 4.29 -7.93
N VAL A 59 3.56 3.70 -6.73
CA VAL A 59 2.95 2.39 -6.49
C VAL A 59 1.62 2.59 -5.77
N GLY A 60 0.55 2.03 -6.32
CA GLY A 60 -0.74 1.93 -5.65
C GLY A 60 -1.13 0.47 -5.46
N THR A 61 -1.74 0.17 -4.33
CA THR A 61 -2.26 -1.18 -4.06
C THR A 61 -3.77 -1.19 -3.91
N GLU A 62 -4.41 -2.16 -4.55
CA GLU A 62 -5.84 -2.45 -4.41
C GLU A 62 -6.05 -3.91 -3.99
N THR A 63 -7.18 -4.18 -3.36
CA THR A 63 -7.55 -5.52 -2.91
C THR A 63 -8.91 -5.90 -3.48
N GLU A 64 -8.98 -7.07 -4.09
CA GLU A 64 -10.23 -7.66 -4.56
C GLU A 64 -10.48 -8.99 -3.84
N PHE A 65 -11.75 -9.28 -3.57
CA PHE A 65 -12.14 -10.44 -2.78
C PHE A 65 -13.12 -11.28 -3.59
N ALA A 66 -12.71 -12.48 -3.99
CA ALA A 66 -13.52 -13.44 -4.74
C ALA A 66 -13.74 -14.70 -3.91
N GLY A 67 -14.84 -14.75 -3.15
CA GLY A 67 -15.08 -15.86 -2.24
C GLY A 67 -13.99 -15.96 -1.17
N ARG A 68 -13.21 -17.06 -1.16
CA ARG A 68 -12.09 -17.27 -0.24
C ARG A 68 -10.78 -16.64 -0.72
N ASP A 69 -10.71 -16.29 -1.99
CA ASP A 69 -9.50 -15.76 -2.60
C ASP A 69 -9.37 -14.26 -2.32
N LEU A 70 -8.12 -13.80 -2.29
CA LEU A 70 -7.71 -12.42 -2.14
C LEU A 70 -6.75 -12.12 -3.28
N ASP A 71 -7.14 -11.20 -4.14
CA ASP A 71 -6.27 -10.66 -5.17
C ASP A 71 -5.69 -9.33 -4.68
N LEU A 72 -4.38 -9.21 -4.79
CA LEU A 72 -3.64 -7.98 -4.51
C LEU A 72 -3.16 -7.39 -5.83
N ILE A 73 -3.72 -6.25 -6.21
CA ILE A 73 -3.41 -5.59 -7.47
C ILE A 73 -2.44 -4.44 -7.19
N LEU A 74 -1.27 -4.49 -7.83
CA LEU A 74 -0.26 -3.46 -7.75
C LEU A 74 -0.24 -2.65 -9.05
N THR A 75 -0.53 -1.37 -8.94
CA THR A 75 -0.56 -0.45 -10.08
C THR A 75 0.65 0.48 -10.02
N ILE A 76 1.46 0.49 -11.07
CA ILE A 76 2.58 1.42 -11.22
C ILE A 76 2.13 2.62 -12.06
N ASN A 77 1.94 3.77 -11.42
CA ASN A 77 1.66 5.02 -12.11
C ASN A 77 2.95 5.63 -12.67
N LYS A 78 3.18 5.43 -13.96
CA LYS A 78 4.36 5.94 -14.67
C LYS A 78 4.48 7.47 -14.68
N GLN A 79 3.39 8.22 -14.48
CA GLN A 79 3.44 9.69 -14.41
C GLN A 79 4.12 10.17 -13.12
N ASN A 80 4.09 9.36 -12.06
CA ASN A 80 4.72 9.65 -10.79
C ASN A 80 6.20 9.21 -10.73
N ILE A 81 6.72 8.63 -11.82
CA ILE A 81 8.12 8.27 -11.95
C ILE A 81 8.86 9.48 -12.55
N PRO A 82 9.88 10.03 -11.87
CA PRO A 82 10.68 11.12 -12.42
C PRO A 82 11.26 10.69 -13.76
N ARG A 83 11.06 11.50 -14.79
CA ARG A 83 11.75 11.29 -16.07
C ARG A 83 13.24 11.48 -15.81
N LYS A 84 14.05 10.44 -15.98
CA LYS A 84 15.50 10.65 -16.15
C LYS A 84 15.65 11.51 -17.41
N ASN A 85 16.25 12.69 -17.25
CA ASN A 85 16.46 13.70 -18.28
C ASN A 85 16.62 13.07 -19.68
N GLN A 86 15.74 13.47 -20.60
CA GLN A 86 16.04 13.41 -22.03
C GLN A 86 17.22 14.32 -22.34
#